data_AF-A0A7J2TFX3-F1
#
_entry.id   AF-A0A7J2TFX3-F1
#
_cell.length_a   1.000
_cell.length_b   1.000
_cell.length_c   1.000
_cell.angle_alpha   90.00
_cell.angle_beta   90.00
_cell.angle_gamma   90.00
#
_symmetry.space_group_name_H-M   'P 1'
#
loop_
_entity.id
_entity.type
_entity.pdbx_description
1 polymer ?
#
loop_
_entity_poly.entity_id
_entity_poly.type
_entity_poly.pdbx_seq_one_letter_code
_entity_poly.pdbx_strand_id
1 'polypeptide(L)'
;MSKKEARTQQRLVDKCPECGSDNLVHDYDTGETVCGDCGLVLYEQMMDKGPEWRAFTQEEKASRSRVGVPTSYSVHDKGLSTAISQLDRDAFGRKLPLSTRLQMWRLRKWQIRSRVHSSIDRNLAQAMAELDRLSDKVYIPPPIKEKAAVIYRKALDKGLVRGRSIAAIAAAALYAACRGSGTPRTLREIAEASLVDKKDVARCYRLLLRELEVHMPIADPLTYVSKIAERTGISGKTQGLAIQILREARRKRAAAGKDPMGLAAAALYIACLQNNEKKTQKDIAEAAGVTEVTVRNRYKTLKKQLGLELPD
;
A
#
# COMPACT_ATOMS: atom_id res chain seq x y z
N MET A 1 49.41 16.29 -22.23
CA MET A 1 49.28 16.01 -20.78
C MET A 1 47.86 16.34 -20.36
N SER A 2 46.97 15.36 -20.37
CA SER A 2 45.56 15.55 -19.96
C SER A 2 45.49 15.44 -18.44
N LYS A 3 45.15 16.55 -17.75
CA LYS A 3 44.90 16.56 -16.31
C LYS A 3 43.71 15.63 -16.04
N LYS A 4 43.97 14.47 -15.42
CA LYS A 4 42.92 13.64 -14.83
C LYS A 4 42.30 14.42 -13.68
N GLU A 5 41.13 15.00 -13.92
CA GLU A 5 40.28 15.50 -12.84
C GLU A 5 39.94 14.33 -11.92
N ALA A 6 40.52 14.33 -10.73
CA ALA A 6 40.17 13.40 -9.68
C ALA A 6 38.72 13.70 -9.29
N ARG A 7 37.79 12.81 -9.65
CA ARG A 7 36.42 12.83 -9.12
C ARG A 7 36.49 12.64 -7.62
N THR A 8 36.39 13.73 -6.87
CA THR A 8 36.28 13.73 -5.41
C THR A 8 35.00 12.99 -5.04
N GLN A 9 35.10 11.71 -4.68
CA GLN A 9 33.99 11.03 -4.03
C GLN A 9 33.79 11.72 -2.68
N GLN A 10 32.72 12.51 -2.56
CA GLN A 10 32.27 13.07 -1.29
C GLN A 10 32.00 11.89 -0.33
N ARG A 11 32.96 11.56 0.52
CA ARG A 11 32.72 10.68 1.67
C ARG A 11 31.82 11.46 2.61
N LEU A 12 30.60 10.99 2.83
CA LEU A 12 29.72 11.48 3.89
C LEU A 12 30.42 11.20 5.22
N VAL A 13 30.79 12.26 5.93
CA VAL A 13 31.41 12.21 7.24
C VAL A 13 30.28 12.41 8.24
N ASP A 14 29.95 11.36 9.00
CA ASP A 14 28.83 11.40 9.96
C ASP A 14 29.19 12.17 11.24
N LYS A 15 30.43 12.62 11.38
CA LYS A 15 30.96 13.32 12.57
C LYS A 15 31.83 14.51 12.20
N CYS A 16 31.84 15.54 13.04
CA CYS A 16 32.79 16.63 12.87
C CYS A 16 34.23 16.14 13.13
N PRO A 17 35.21 16.41 12.25
CA PRO A 17 36.61 16.03 12.44
C PRO A 17 37.32 16.84 13.54
N GLU A 18 36.82 18.04 13.87
CA GLU A 18 37.41 18.91 14.90
C GLU A 18 36.88 18.57 16.30
N CYS A 19 35.55 18.60 16.50
CA CYS A 19 34.95 18.42 17.83
C CYS A 19 34.38 17.02 18.07
N GLY A 20 34.33 16.15 17.06
CA GLY A 20 33.76 14.81 17.18
C GLY A 20 32.24 14.76 17.37
N SER A 21 31.54 15.90 17.29
CA SER A 21 30.09 15.98 17.46
C SER A 21 29.33 15.33 16.30
N ASP A 22 28.17 14.74 16.62
CA ASP A 22 27.21 14.20 15.64
C ASP A 22 26.15 15.25 15.21
N ASN A 23 26.22 16.47 15.78
CA ASN A 23 25.27 17.54 15.54
C ASN A 23 25.59 18.30 14.25
N LEU A 24 25.17 17.76 13.10
CA LEU A 24 25.35 18.36 11.79
C LEU A 24 24.06 19.02 11.31
N VAL A 25 24.12 20.32 11.04
CA VAL A 25 23.03 21.13 10.52
C VAL A 25 23.23 21.33 9.03
N HIS A 26 22.21 21.01 8.24
CA HIS A 26 22.21 21.23 6.79
C HIS A 26 21.47 22.53 6.49
N ASP A 27 22.20 23.53 5.99
CA ASP A 27 21.63 24.77 5.50
C ASP A 27 21.37 24.63 3.99
N TYR A 28 20.10 24.53 3.61
CA TYR A 28 19.69 24.36 2.21
C TYR A 28 19.74 25.67 1.42
N ASP A 29 19.77 26.84 2.08
CA ASP A 29 19.80 28.13 1.41
C ASP A 29 21.21 28.45 0.91
N THR A 30 22.22 28.11 1.70
CA THR A 30 23.64 28.22 1.34
C THR A 30 24.21 26.95 0.70
N GLY A 31 23.55 25.80 0.91
CA GLY A 31 24.03 24.50 0.44
C GLY A 31 25.15 23.93 1.32
N GLU A 32 25.27 24.41 2.56
CA GLU A 32 26.34 24.05 3.47
C GLU A 32 25.91 23.01 4.50
N THR A 33 26.86 22.21 4.98
CA THR A 33 26.66 21.38 6.19
C THR A 33 27.59 21.87 7.26
N VAL A 34 27.02 22.41 8.32
CA VAL A 34 27.75 23.06 9.40
C VAL A 34 27.62 22.21 10.66
N CYS A 35 28.71 22.06 11.40
CA CYS A 35 28.64 21.51 12.75
C CYS A 35 27.95 22.52 13.67
N GLY A 36 26.86 22.12 14.33
CA GLY A 36 26.11 22.98 15.25
C GLY A 36 26.89 23.40 16.50
N ASP A 37 27.94 22.66 16.87
CA ASP A 37 28.68 22.88 18.12
C ASP A 37 29.96 23.72 17.91
N CYS A 38 30.71 23.49 16.83
CA CYS A 38 31.97 24.21 16.56
C CYS A 38 31.89 25.18 15.36
N GLY A 39 30.78 25.19 14.60
CA GLY A 39 30.61 26.06 13.44
C GLY A 39 31.44 25.68 12.22
N LEU A 40 32.16 24.55 12.24
CA LEU A 40 32.94 24.08 11.10
C LEU A 40 32.01 23.69 9.93
N VAL A 41 32.26 24.29 8.77
CA VAL A 41 31.63 23.90 7.50
C VAL A 41 32.31 22.63 6.99
N LEU A 42 31.58 21.52 6.97
CA LEU A 42 32.06 20.23 6.47
C LEU A 42 31.92 20.11 4.95
N TYR A 43 30.87 20.70 4.40
CA TYR A 43 30.57 20.70 2.97
C TYR A 43 30.04 22.07 2.57
N GLU A 44 30.61 22.66 1.53
CA GLU A 44 30.18 23.96 0.97
C GLU A 44 29.24 23.80 -0.25
N GLN A 45 29.17 22.60 -0.83
CA GLN A 45 28.38 22.32 -2.04
C GLN A 45 27.59 21.03 -1.88
N MET A 46 26.46 21.13 -1.17
CA MET A 46 25.46 20.08 -1.16
C MET A 46 24.66 20.09 -2.47
N MET A 47 24.72 19.00 -3.22
CA MET A 47 23.80 18.78 -4.32
C MET A 47 22.47 18.28 -3.78
N ASP A 48 21.41 19.08 -3.90
CA ASP A 48 20.06 18.61 -3.65
C ASP A 48 19.66 17.57 -4.72
N LYS A 49 19.30 16.36 -4.27
CA LYS A 49 18.79 15.28 -5.12
C LYS A 49 17.26 15.30 -5.19
N GLY A 50 16.64 16.26 -4.53
CA GLY A 50 15.23 16.53 -4.52
C GLY A 50 14.72 17.11 -5.84
N PRO A 51 13.42 17.35 -5.93
CA PRO A 51 12.80 17.91 -7.12
C PRO A 51 13.19 19.39 -7.29
N GLU A 52 13.77 19.77 -8.43
CA GLU A 52 14.22 21.16 -8.73
C GLU A 52 13.11 22.22 -8.62
N TRP A 53 11.88 21.81 -8.87
CA TRP A 53 10.64 22.57 -8.74
C TRP A 53 10.00 22.50 -7.34
N ARG A 54 9.54 23.67 -6.88
CA ARG A 54 8.58 23.77 -5.78
C ARG A 54 7.17 23.84 -6.37
N ALA A 55 6.34 22.84 -6.05
CA ALA A 55 4.95 22.79 -6.46
C ALA A 55 4.08 22.53 -5.24
N PHE A 56 3.05 23.35 -5.05
CA PHE A 56 2.11 23.20 -3.94
C PHE A 56 0.84 22.45 -4.38
N THR A 57 0.53 22.50 -5.68
CA THR A 57 -0.58 21.79 -6.30
C THR A 57 -0.08 20.67 -7.21
N GLN A 58 -0.93 19.67 -7.45
CA GLN A 58 -0.60 18.56 -8.34
C GLN A 58 -0.46 19.00 -9.81
N GLU A 59 -1.13 20.07 -10.20
CA GLU A 59 -1.08 20.65 -11.56
C GLU A 59 0.22 21.44 -11.79
N GLU A 60 0.65 22.25 -10.82
CA GLU A 60 1.99 22.84 -10.81
C GLU A 60 3.06 21.75 -10.82
N LYS A 61 2.80 20.67 -10.07
CA LYS A 61 3.62 19.45 -10.05
C LYS A 61 3.42 18.58 -11.30
N ALA A 62 2.80 19.05 -12.36
CA ALA A 62 2.87 18.39 -13.67
C ALA A 62 3.52 19.32 -14.70
N SER A 63 3.26 20.62 -14.60
CA SER A 63 3.73 21.62 -15.56
C SER A 63 5.19 22.04 -15.37
N ARG A 64 5.68 22.17 -14.12
CA ARG A 64 7.07 22.62 -13.88
C ARG A 64 8.09 21.49 -13.89
N SER A 65 7.66 20.24 -14.16
CA SER A 65 8.53 19.08 -14.20
C SER A 65 9.37 19.16 -15.45
N ARG A 66 10.68 19.36 -15.30
CA ARG A 66 11.60 19.19 -16.42
C ARG A 66 11.81 17.70 -16.74
N VAL A 67 11.89 16.89 -15.69
CA VAL A 67 12.01 15.42 -15.77
C VAL A 67 10.62 14.79 -15.74
N GLY A 68 10.41 13.65 -16.40
CA GLY A 68 9.08 13.04 -16.50
C GLY A 68 8.47 12.60 -15.16
N VAL A 69 7.45 11.72 -15.23
CA VAL A 69 6.80 11.14 -14.05
C VAL A 69 7.83 10.37 -13.20
N PRO A 70 7.77 10.43 -11.85
CA PRO A 70 8.65 9.63 -11.01
C PRO A 70 8.48 8.14 -11.28
N THR A 71 9.56 7.37 -11.07
CA THR A 71 9.49 5.93 -11.25
C THR A 71 8.56 5.30 -10.23
N SER A 72 7.59 4.52 -10.68
CA SER A 72 6.65 3.83 -9.79
C SER A 72 6.67 2.33 -10.02
N TYR A 73 6.78 1.58 -8.94
CA TYR A 73 6.69 0.13 -8.99
C TYR A 73 5.30 -0.36 -9.44
N SER A 74 4.23 0.42 -9.39
CA SER A 74 2.95 -0.06 -9.92
C SER A 74 2.94 -0.19 -11.44
N VAL A 75 3.90 0.41 -12.16
CA VAL A 75 4.01 0.30 -13.63
C VAL A 75 5.02 -0.78 -13.99
N HIS A 76 4.72 -1.62 -15.01
CA HIS A 76 5.56 -2.76 -15.39
C HIS A 76 7.04 -2.39 -15.63
N ASP A 77 7.28 -1.33 -16.39
CA ASP A 77 8.59 -0.76 -16.75
C ASP A 77 9.06 0.33 -15.77
N LYS A 78 8.39 0.47 -14.63
CA LYS A 78 8.62 1.52 -13.65
C LYS A 78 8.43 2.95 -14.18
N GLY A 79 7.71 3.14 -15.29
CA GLY A 79 7.49 4.46 -15.89
C GLY A 79 8.64 4.95 -16.79
N LEU A 80 9.53 4.06 -17.22
CA LEU A 80 10.65 4.40 -18.09
C LEU A 80 10.27 4.55 -19.57
N SER A 81 9.20 3.90 -20.03
CA SER A 81 8.76 4.05 -21.42
C SER A 81 7.96 5.33 -21.63
N THR A 82 8.20 5.96 -22.77
CA THR A 82 7.37 7.03 -23.29
C THR A 82 6.22 6.45 -24.12
N ALA A 83 5.22 7.26 -24.43
CA ALA A 83 4.14 6.92 -25.34
C ALA A 83 4.05 7.96 -26.45
N ILE A 84 4.02 7.52 -27.71
CA ILE A 84 3.67 8.39 -28.83
C ILE A 84 2.16 8.65 -28.76
N SER A 85 1.80 9.91 -28.54
CA SER A 85 0.40 10.32 -28.41
C SER A 85 -0.44 9.96 -29.63
N GLN A 86 -1.73 9.75 -29.40
CA GLN A 86 -2.72 9.60 -30.47
C GLN A 86 -3.12 10.95 -31.10
N LEU A 87 -2.67 12.07 -30.53
CA LEU A 87 -2.95 13.40 -31.07
C LEU A 87 -2.19 13.59 -32.39
N ASP A 88 -2.94 13.71 -33.47
CA ASP A 88 -2.40 14.00 -34.80
C ASP A 88 -2.22 15.51 -35.03
N ARG A 89 -1.57 16.19 -34.06
CA ARG A 89 -1.29 17.63 -34.09
C ARG A 89 0.16 17.92 -33.71
N ASP A 90 0.71 18.97 -34.30
CA ASP A 90 2.03 19.49 -33.96
C ASP A 90 2.04 20.24 -32.62
N ALA A 91 3.23 20.58 -32.12
CA ALA A 91 3.41 21.40 -30.91
C ALA A 91 2.66 22.75 -30.98
N PHE A 92 2.50 23.31 -32.18
CA PHE A 92 1.73 24.54 -32.44
C PHE A 92 0.22 24.29 -32.66
N GLY A 93 -0.27 23.07 -32.43
CA GLY A 93 -1.69 22.71 -32.56
C GLY A 93 -2.19 22.52 -34.00
N ARG A 94 -1.32 22.63 -35.00
CA ARG A 94 -1.66 22.41 -36.43
C ARG A 94 -1.91 20.93 -36.69
N LYS A 95 -2.85 20.61 -37.59
CA LYS A 95 -3.13 19.22 -37.98
C LYS A 95 -1.99 18.66 -38.82
N LEU A 96 -1.54 17.45 -38.50
CA LEU A 96 -0.51 16.77 -39.26
C LEU A 96 -0.99 16.40 -40.68
N PRO A 97 -0.12 16.55 -41.71
CA PRO A 97 -0.44 16.07 -43.05
C PRO A 97 -0.62 14.55 -43.07
N LEU A 98 -1.40 14.05 -44.03
CA LEU A 98 -1.78 12.62 -44.09
C LEU A 98 -0.56 11.68 -44.12
N SER A 99 0.48 12.04 -44.87
CA SER A 99 1.74 11.28 -44.96
C SER A 99 2.37 11.07 -43.57
N THR A 100 2.51 12.15 -42.80
CA THR A 100 3.08 12.11 -41.45
C THR A 100 2.18 11.35 -40.48
N ARG A 101 0.85 11.48 -40.58
CA ARG A 101 -0.08 10.70 -39.75
C ARG A 101 0.07 9.20 -39.97
N LEU A 102 0.22 8.77 -41.23
CA LEU A 102 0.46 7.36 -41.57
C LEU A 102 1.81 6.87 -41.03
N GLN A 103 2.85 7.71 -41.11
CA GLN A 103 4.16 7.40 -40.52
C GLN A 103 4.06 7.27 -39.00
N MET A 104 3.43 8.22 -38.32
CA MET A 104 3.21 8.19 -36.86
C MET A 104 2.40 6.97 -36.44
N TRP A 105 1.38 6.59 -37.21
CA TRP A 105 0.63 5.36 -36.96
C TRP A 105 1.51 4.10 -37.04
N ARG A 106 2.42 4.01 -38.02
CA ARG A 106 3.39 2.91 -38.11
C ARG A 106 4.32 2.92 -36.90
N LEU A 107 4.87 4.08 -36.53
CA LEU A 107 5.74 4.22 -35.35
C LEU A 107 5.02 3.83 -34.05
N ARG A 108 3.76 4.25 -33.85
CA ARG A 108 2.92 3.83 -32.73
C ARG A 108 2.79 2.31 -32.66
N LYS A 109 2.52 1.66 -33.80
CA LYS A 109 2.43 0.20 -33.89
C LYS A 109 3.75 -0.48 -33.50
N TRP A 110 4.87 0.03 -34.01
CA TRP A 110 6.20 -0.49 -33.66
C TRP A 110 6.53 -0.29 -32.18
N GLN A 111 6.22 0.89 -31.62
CA GLN A 111 6.43 1.18 -30.20
C GLN A 111 5.66 0.23 -29.29
N ILE A 112 4.36 0.01 -29.53
CA ILE A 112 3.53 -0.91 -28.73
C ILE A 112 4.10 -2.32 -28.78
N ARG A 113 4.52 -2.79 -29.97
CA ARG A 113 5.16 -4.10 -30.13
C ARG A 113 6.50 -4.17 -29.43
N SER A 114 7.24 -3.05 -29.37
CA SER A 114 8.55 -3.00 -28.73
C SER A 114 8.53 -2.91 -27.22
N ARG A 115 7.45 -2.39 -26.65
CA ARG A 115 7.34 -2.15 -25.21
C ARG A 115 7.31 -3.45 -24.39
N VAL A 116 6.77 -4.53 -24.95
CA VAL A 116 6.51 -5.77 -24.22
C VAL A 116 7.17 -6.97 -24.89
N HIS A 117 8.49 -6.88 -25.06
CA HIS A 117 9.27 -7.90 -25.75
C HIS A 117 9.46 -9.17 -24.91
N SER A 118 9.80 -9.04 -23.63
CA SER A 118 10.10 -10.21 -22.79
C SER A 118 8.83 -10.87 -22.25
N SER A 119 8.90 -12.18 -22.02
CA SER A 119 7.81 -12.93 -21.36
C SER A 119 7.56 -12.43 -19.94
N ILE A 120 8.62 -11.95 -19.27
CA ILE A 120 8.58 -11.37 -17.92
C ILE A 120 7.82 -10.03 -17.98
N ASP A 121 8.08 -9.18 -18.96
CA ASP A 121 7.40 -7.89 -19.11
C ASP A 121 5.92 -8.07 -19.45
N ARG A 122 5.58 -9.08 -20.28
CA ARG A 122 4.17 -9.44 -20.55
C ARG A 122 3.44 -9.84 -19.27
N ASN A 123 4.09 -10.66 -18.46
CA ASN A 123 3.57 -11.09 -17.17
C ASN A 123 3.38 -9.90 -16.21
N LEU A 124 4.39 -9.04 -16.09
CA LEU A 124 4.32 -7.83 -15.26
C LEU A 124 3.23 -6.87 -15.74
N ALA A 125 3.08 -6.66 -17.05
CA ALA A 125 2.03 -5.81 -17.59
C ALA A 125 0.63 -6.31 -17.21
N GLN A 126 0.39 -7.62 -17.33
CA GLN A 126 -0.87 -8.24 -16.91
C GLN A 126 -1.07 -8.16 -15.39
N ALA A 127 -0.03 -8.43 -14.61
CA ALA A 127 -0.11 -8.42 -13.15
C ALA A 127 -0.36 -7.02 -12.59
N MET A 128 0.32 -6.01 -13.13
CA MET A 128 0.15 -4.62 -12.71
C MET A 128 -1.25 -4.09 -13.07
N ALA A 129 -1.76 -4.42 -14.27
CA ALA A 129 -3.13 -4.08 -14.65
C ALA A 129 -4.17 -4.73 -13.72
N GLU A 130 -3.93 -5.98 -13.30
CA GLU A 130 -4.81 -6.66 -12.33
C GLU A 130 -4.69 -6.06 -10.93
N LEU A 131 -3.50 -5.66 -10.49
CA LEU A 131 -3.31 -4.94 -9.23
C LEU A 131 -4.02 -3.59 -9.24
N ASP A 132 -3.96 -2.83 -10.35
CA ASP A 132 -4.69 -1.58 -10.53
C ASP A 132 -6.20 -1.84 -10.39
N ARG A 133 -6.75 -2.76 -11.19
CA ARG A 133 -8.17 -3.15 -11.14
C ARG A 133 -8.64 -3.56 -9.74
N LEU A 134 -7.86 -4.37 -9.04
CA LEU A 134 -8.17 -4.82 -7.68
C LEU A 134 -8.07 -3.67 -6.66
N SER A 135 -7.06 -2.82 -6.79
CA SER A 135 -6.87 -1.68 -5.90
C SER A 135 -8.02 -0.68 -6.01
N ASP A 136 -8.52 -0.43 -7.21
CA ASP A 136 -9.65 0.46 -7.46
C ASP A 136 -10.94 -0.13 -6.89
N LYS A 137 -11.21 -1.43 -7.16
CA LYS A 137 -12.42 -2.11 -6.67
C LYS A 137 -12.48 -2.19 -5.14
N VAL A 138 -11.33 -2.30 -4.47
CA VAL A 138 -11.21 -2.43 -3.00
C VAL A 138 -10.88 -1.10 -2.32
N TYR A 139 -10.78 -0.01 -3.09
CA TYR A 139 -10.43 1.34 -2.65
C TYR A 139 -9.16 1.35 -1.79
N ILE A 140 -8.05 0.85 -2.38
CA ILE A 140 -6.75 0.76 -1.71
C ILE A 140 -5.89 1.97 -2.12
N PRO A 141 -5.26 2.66 -1.15
CA PRO A 141 -4.37 3.79 -1.45
C PRO A 141 -3.17 3.42 -2.34
N PRO A 142 -2.69 4.35 -3.19
CA PRO A 142 -1.53 4.13 -4.07
C PRO A 142 -0.26 3.63 -3.36
N PRO A 143 0.12 4.09 -2.15
CA PRO A 143 1.31 3.57 -1.46
C PRO A 143 1.24 2.07 -1.16
N ILE A 144 0.04 1.54 -0.89
CA ILE A 144 -0.16 0.12 -0.61
C ILE A 144 -0.10 -0.68 -1.91
N LYS A 145 -0.61 -0.11 -3.01
CA LYS A 145 -0.48 -0.67 -4.35
C LYS A 145 0.99 -0.79 -4.76
N GLU A 146 1.81 0.22 -4.51
CA GLU A 146 3.25 0.14 -4.78
C GLU A 146 3.93 -0.96 -3.96
N LYS A 147 3.61 -1.08 -2.66
CA LYS A 147 4.11 -2.19 -1.84
C LYS A 147 3.70 -3.55 -2.40
N ALA A 148 2.45 -3.70 -2.85
CA ALA A 148 1.97 -4.93 -3.48
C ALA A 148 2.75 -5.25 -4.75
N ALA A 149 3.04 -4.23 -5.58
CA ALA A 149 3.83 -4.39 -6.79
C ALA A 149 5.30 -4.77 -6.50
N VAL A 150 5.88 -4.29 -5.39
CA VAL A 150 7.21 -4.73 -4.93
C VAL A 150 7.18 -6.19 -4.49
N ILE A 151 6.17 -6.60 -3.71
CA ILE A 151 6.00 -8.01 -3.30
C ILE A 151 5.85 -8.92 -4.53
N TYR A 152 5.07 -8.49 -5.52
CA TYR A 152 4.88 -9.23 -6.75
C TYR A 152 6.19 -9.40 -7.53
N ARG A 153 6.99 -8.34 -7.68
CA ARG A 153 8.31 -8.43 -8.34
C ARG A 153 9.24 -9.40 -7.63
N LYS A 154 9.34 -9.30 -6.30
CA LYS A 154 10.14 -10.25 -5.52
C LYS A 154 9.69 -11.70 -5.73
N ALA A 155 8.38 -11.93 -5.85
CA ALA A 155 7.84 -13.25 -6.16
C ALA A 155 8.19 -13.72 -7.58
N LEU A 156 8.20 -12.82 -8.55
CA LEU A 156 8.58 -13.09 -9.93
C LEU A 156 10.08 -13.41 -10.06
N ASP A 157 10.94 -12.64 -9.37
CA ASP A 157 12.39 -12.85 -9.33
C ASP A 157 12.75 -14.21 -8.73
N LYS A 158 12.00 -14.65 -7.70
CA LYS A 158 12.13 -16.01 -7.13
C LYS A 158 11.43 -17.11 -7.93
N GLY A 159 10.84 -16.79 -9.09
CA GLY A 159 10.19 -17.78 -9.96
C GLY A 159 8.87 -18.36 -9.43
N LEU A 160 8.27 -17.77 -8.38
CA LEU A 160 7.06 -18.27 -7.71
C LEU A 160 5.79 -18.16 -8.56
N VAL A 161 5.86 -17.40 -9.66
CA VAL A 161 4.74 -17.13 -10.58
C VAL A 161 4.54 -18.26 -11.60
N ARG A 162 5.57 -19.07 -11.86
CA ARG A 162 5.51 -20.13 -12.87
C ARG A 162 4.53 -21.23 -12.46
N GLY A 163 3.62 -21.60 -13.37
CA GLY A 163 2.62 -22.65 -13.14
C GLY A 163 1.42 -22.24 -12.26
N ARG A 164 1.24 -20.95 -11.99
CA ARG A 164 0.14 -20.41 -11.18
C ARG A 164 -0.57 -19.29 -11.92
N SER A 165 -1.81 -19.00 -11.54
CA SER A 165 -2.53 -17.87 -12.12
C SER A 165 -1.93 -16.54 -11.63
N ILE A 166 -1.67 -15.66 -12.60
CA ILE A 166 -1.11 -14.31 -12.37
C ILE A 166 -2.02 -13.53 -11.42
N ALA A 167 -3.33 -13.61 -11.64
CA ALA A 167 -4.34 -12.96 -10.81
C ALA A 167 -4.34 -13.44 -9.36
N ALA A 168 -4.10 -14.74 -9.09
CA ALA A 168 -4.06 -15.25 -7.72
C ALA A 168 -2.87 -14.68 -6.93
N ILE A 169 -1.70 -14.57 -7.59
CA ILE A 169 -0.50 -14.04 -6.96
C ILE A 169 -0.60 -12.52 -6.79
N ALA A 170 -1.16 -11.81 -7.77
CA ALA A 170 -1.44 -10.39 -7.65
C ALA A 170 -2.38 -10.11 -6.46
N ALA A 171 -3.50 -10.84 -6.36
CA ALA A 171 -4.44 -10.74 -5.24
C ALA A 171 -3.78 -11.09 -3.89
N ALA A 172 -2.93 -12.11 -3.85
CA ALA A 172 -2.20 -12.50 -2.64
C ALA A 172 -1.14 -11.45 -2.23
N ALA A 173 -0.45 -10.84 -3.19
CA ALA A 173 0.51 -9.77 -2.95
C ALA A 173 -0.18 -8.50 -2.42
N LEU A 174 -1.34 -8.16 -2.98
CA LEU A 174 -2.18 -7.06 -2.49
C LEU A 174 -2.65 -7.32 -1.06
N TYR A 175 -3.13 -8.53 -0.76
CA TYR A 175 -3.51 -8.91 0.60
C TYR A 175 -2.34 -8.81 1.58
N ALA A 176 -1.14 -9.26 1.19
CA ALA A 176 0.06 -9.16 2.00
C ALA A 176 0.45 -7.70 2.27
N ALA A 177 0.39 -6.83 1.25
CA ALA A 177 0.67 -5.40 1.40
C ALA A 177 -0.33 -4.69 2.32
N CYS A 178 -1.62 -5.02 2.18
CA CYS A 178 -2.69 -4.49 3.02
C CYS A 178 -2.49 -4.86 4.49
N ARG A 179 -2.18 -6.14 4.74
CA ARG A 179 -1.98 -6.64 6.10
C ARG A 179 -0.68 -6.11 6.72
N GLY A 180 0.38 -5.97 5.94
CA GLY A 180 1.64 -5.36 6.39
C GLY A 180 1.52 -3.87 6.69
N SER A 181 0.63 -3.15 6.01
CA SER A 181 0.38 -1.71 6.25
C SER A 181 -0.71 -1.45 7.29
N GLY A 182 -1.28 -2.49 7.91
CA GLY A 182 -2.34 -2.34 8.91
C GLY A 182 -3.71 -1.93 8.36
N THR A 183 -3.92 -2.03 7.04
CA THR A 183 -5.24 -1.73 6.45
C THR A 183 -6.20 -2.92 6.57
N PRO A 184 -7.43 -2.73 7.09
CA PRO A 184 -8.37 -3.81 7.34
C PRO A 184 -9.06 -4.26 6.04
N ARG A 185 -8.42 -5.18 5.32
CA ARG A 185 -9.03 -5.91 4.19
C ARG A 185 -9.03 -7.40 4.50
N THR A 186 -10.18 -8.03 4.34
CA THR A 186 -10.31 -9.47 4.58
C THR A 186 -9.93 -10.23 3.31
N LEU A 187 -9.50 -11.47 3.49
CA LEU A 187 -9.22 -12.35 2.35
C LEU A 187 -10.48 -12.56 1.49
N ARG A 188 -11.67 -12.55 2.12
CA ARG A 188 -12.94 -12.74 1.42
C ARG A 188 -13.23 -11.57 0.47
N GLU A 189 -13.02 -10.34 0.93
CA GLU A 189 -13.22 -9.13 0.12
C GLU A 189 -12.29 -9.08 -1.10
N ILE A 190 -11.03 -9.46 -0.93
CA ILE A 190 -10.07 -9.50 -2.04
C ILE A 190 -10.42 -10.61 -3.03
N ALA A 191 -10.89 -11.77 -2.53
CA ALA A 191 -11.35 -12.86 -3.39
C ALA A 191 -12.62 -12.47 -4.17
N GLU A 192 -13.61 -11.83 -3.54
CA GLU A 192 -14.82 -11.29 -4.19
C GLU A 192 -14.51 -10.19 -5.22
N ALA A 193 -13.43 -9.41 -4.98
CA ALA A 193 -12.94 -8.43 -5.93
C ALA A 193 -12.18 -9.06 -7.13
N SER A 194 -11.55 -10.21 -6.87
CA SER A 194 -10.79 -11.01 -7.82
C SER A 194 -11.68 -11.95 -8.65
N LEU A 195 -11.11 -12.48 -9.72
CA LEU A 195 -11.68 -13.55 -10.53
C LEU A 195 -11.26 -14.94 -10.02
N VAL A 196 -10.69 -15.01 -8.81
CA VAL A 196 -10.02 -16.20 -8.27
C VAL A 196 -10.66 -16.62 -6.96
N ASP A 197 -10.81 -17.93 -6.79
CA ASP A 197 -11.32 -18.52 -5.56
C ASP A 197 -10.49 -18.16 -4.32
N LYS A 198 -11.20 -17.96 -3.21
CA LYS A 198 -10.59 -17.69 -1.89
C LYS A 198 -9.51 -18.72 -1.51
N LYS A 199 -9.70 -19.99 -1.87
CA LYS A 199 -8.75 -21.09 -1.57
C LYS A 199 -7.41 -20.89 -2.28
N ASP A 200 -7.45 -20.43 -3.53
CA ASP A 200 -6.25 -20.23 -4.35
C ASP A 200 -5.48 -18.98 -3.92
N VAL A 201 -6.19 -17.89 -3.58
CA VAL A 201 -5.57 -16.70 -2.99
C VAL A 201 -4.92 -17.06 -1.65
N ALA A 202 -5.58 -17.85 -0.79
CA ALA A 202 -5.02 -18.33 0.47
C ALA A 202 -3.76 -19.21 0.28
N ARG A 203 -3.76 -20.07 -0.76
CA ARG A 203 -2.62 -20.93 -1.10
C ARG A 203 -1.43 -20.09 -1.56
N CYS A 204 -1.67 -19.12 -2.44
CA CYS A 204 -0.63 -18.21 -2.94
C CYS A 204 -0.10 -17.30 -1.83
N TYR A 205 -0.97 -16.80 -0.95
CA TYR A 205 -0.55 -15.99 0.19
C TYR A 205 0.39 -16.75 1.14
N ARG A 206 0.06 -18.00 1.50
CA ARG A 206 0.94 -18.83 2.34
C ARG A 206 2.28 -19.11 1.68
N LEU A 207 2.28 -19.33 0.36
CA LEU A 207 3.53 -19.47 -0.39
C LEU A 207 4.37 -18.19 -0.29
N LEU A 208 3.78 -17.02 -0.57
CA LEU A 208 4.50 -15.76 -0.52
C LEU A 208 5.12 -15.51 0.85
N LEU A 209 4.40 -15.79 1.94
CA LEU A 209 4.95 -15.64 3.29
C LEU A 209 6.15 -16.54 3.55
N ARG A 210 6.07 -17.81 3.12
CA ARG A 210 7.14 -18.79 3.33
C ARG A 210 8.38 -18.46 2.51
N GLU A 211 8.20 -18.14 1.24
CA GLU A 211 9.30 -17.97 0.30
C GLU A 211 9.92 -16.56 0.36
N LEU A 212 9.16 -15.53 0.77
CA LEU A 212 9.67 -14.16 0.92
C LEU A 212 10.09 -13.81 2.36
N GLU A 213 9.95 -14.75 3.30
CA GLU A 213 10.29 -14.59 4.72
C GLU A 213 9.64 -13.34 5.37
N VAL A 214 8.46 -12.98 4.87
CA VAL A 214 7.74 -11.80 5.35
C VAL A 214 7.03 -12.13 6.65
N HIS A 215 7.44 -11.44 7.71
CA HIS A 215 6.78 -11.51 9.00
C HIS A 215 5.57 -10.58 9.02
N MET A 216 4.41 -11.14 9.33
CA MET A 216 3.15 -10.42 9.25
C MET A 216 2.66 -10.03 10.65
N PRO A 217 2.24 -8.78 10.89
CA PRO A 217 1.68 -8.39 12.18
C PRO A 217 0.42 -9.20 12.54
N ILE A 218 0.22 -9.33 13.84
CA ILE A 218 -1.03 -9.83 14.41
C ILE A 218 -2.11 -8.79 14.14
N ALA A 219 -3.24 -9.23 13.57
CA ALA A 219 -4.33 -8.31 13.24
C ALA A 219 -5.01 -7.81 14.52
N ASP A 220 -5.17 -6.50 14.64
CA ASP A 220 -5.83 -5.86 15.78
C ASP A 220 -7.36 -5.88 15.58
N PRO A 221 -8.15 -6.43 16.52
CA PRO A 221 -9.61 -6.36 16.46
C PRO A 221 -10.15 -4.92 16.34
N LEU A 222 -9.44 -3.93 16.88
CA LEU A 222 -9.85 -2.53 16.87
C LEU A 222 -10.05 -1.99 15.45
N THR A 223 -9.20 -2.40 14.50
CA THR A 223 -9.23 -1.92 13.12
C THR A 223 -10.49 -2.35 12.36
N TYR A 224 -11.19 -3.40 12.83
CA TYR A 224 -12.39 -3.91 12.17
C TYR A 224 -13.69 -3.31 12.72
N VAL A 225 -13.67 -2.69 13.90
CA VAL A 225 -14.88 -2.14 14.56
C VAL A 225 -15.56 -1.10 13.67
N SER A 226 -14.81 -0.10 13.19
CA SER A 226 -15.36 0.98 12.37
C SER A 226 -16.02 0.44 11.09
N LYS A 227 -15.38 -0.54 10.46
CA LYS A 227 -15.88 -1.15 9.22
C LYS A 227 -17.17 -1.94 9.43
N ILE A 228 -17.25 -2.71 10.50
CA ILE A 228 -18.45 -3.49 10.82
C ILE A 228 -19.57 -2.51 11.18
N ALA A 229 -19.28 -1.52 12.01
CA ALA A 229 -20.24 -0.53 12.46
C ALA A 229 -20.88 0.25 11.31
N GLU A 230 -20.07 0.69 10.33
CA GLU A 230 -20.52 1.39 9.14
C GLU A 230 -21.48 0.53 8.30
N ARG A 231 -21.15 -0.75 8.07
CA ARG A 231 -22.03 -1.68 7.35
C ARG A 231 -23.35 -1.93 8.07
N THR A 232 -23.34 -1.96 9.40
CA THR A 232 -24.54 -2.18 10.21
C THR A 232 -25.33 -0.91 10.51
N GLY A 233 -24.78 0.28 10.25
CA GLY A 233 -25.39 1.57 10.61
C GLY A 233 -25.46 1.82 12.12
N ILE A 234 -24.40 1.48 12.86
CA ILE A 234 -24.29 1.66 14.32
C ILE A 234 -23.75 3.05 14.67
N SER A 235 -24.27 3.67 15.73
CA SER A 235 -23.88 5.03 16.12
C SER A 235 -22.43 5.11 16.62
N GLY A 236 -21.81 6.29 16.47
CA GLY A 236 -20.45 6.54 16.94
C GLY A 236 -20.27 6.36 18.46
N LYS A 237 -21.33 6.59 19.25
CA LYS A 237 -21.33 6.36 20.71
C LYS A 237 -21.10 4.88 21.02
N THR A 238 -21.82 4.01 20.31
CA THR A 238 -21.72 2.55 20.42
C THR A 238 -20.38 2.02 19.92
N GLN A 239 -19.82 2.63 18.87
CA GLN A 239 -18.47 2.31 18.41
C GLN A 239 -17.41 2.64 19.46
N GLY A 240 -17.51 3.79 20.12
CA GLY A 240 -16.59 4.20 21.19
C GLY A 240 -16.60 3.22 22.37
N LEU A 241 -17.79 2.77 22.78
CA LEU A 241 -17.97 1.77 23.82
C LEU A 241 -17.39 0.40 23.43
N ALA A 242 -17.61 -0.04 22.19
CA ALA A 242 -17.01 -1.28 21.68
C ALA A 242 -15.47 -1.24 21.70
N ILE A 243 -14.86 -0.09 21.39
CA ILE A 243 -13.41 0.12 21.47
C ILE A 243 -12.92 0.02 22.93
N GLN A 244 -13.64 0.59 23.88
CA GLN A 244 -13.31 0.47 25.31
C GLN A 244 -13.34 -0.98 25.78
N ILE A 245 -14.40 -1.71 25.43
CA ILE A 245 -14.57 -3.15 25.73
C ILE A 245 -13.39 -3.97 25.16
N LEU A 246 -12.98 -3.71 23.91
CA LEU A 246 -11.85 -4.41 23.30
C LEU A 246 -10.52 -4.08 23.97
N ARG A 247 -10.30 -2.82 24.38
CA ARG A 247 -9.09 -2.42 25.13
C ARG A 247 -9.01 -3.10 26.49
N GLU A 248 -10.13 -3.24 27.18
CA GLU A 248 -10.21 -3.99 28.44
C GLU A 248 -9.99 -5.49 28.24
N ALA A 249 -10.60 -6.07 27.21
CA ALA A 249 -10.40 -7.46 26.85
C ALA A 249 -8.92 -7.75 26.52
N ARG A 250 -8.22 -6.81 25.88
CA ARG A 250 -6.78 -6.90 25.62
C ARG A 250 -5.96 -6.85 26.91
N ARG A 251 -6.30 -5.94 27.84
CA ARG A 251 -5.65 -5.84 29.17
C ARG A 251 -5.81 -7.13 29.98
N LYS A 252 -7.00 -7.74 29.98
CA LYS A 252 -7.28 -9.00 30.68
C LYS A 252 -6.81 -10.27 29.92
N ARG A 253 -6.04 -10.13 28.82
CA ARG A 253 -5.62 -11.23 27.92
C ARG A 253 -6.77 -12.13 27.41
N ALA A 254 -8.00 -11.62 27.42
CA ALA A 254 -9.21 -12.29 26.95
C ALA A 254 -9.24 -12.48 25.43
N ALA A 255 -8.45 -11.70 24.69
CA ALA A 255 -8.41 -11.65 23.23
C ALA A 255 -7.42 -12.65 22.57
N ALA A 256 -6.55 -13.31 23.35
CA ALA A 256 -5.48 -14.16 22.79
C ALA A 256 -6.02 -15.43 22.10
N GLY A 257 -5.45 -15.78 20.93
CA GLY A 257 -5.75 -17.02 20.20
C GLY A 257 -7.13 -17.08 19.52
N LYS A 258 -7.89 -15.97 19.52
CA LYS A 258 -9.22 -15.90 18.93
C LYS A 258 -9.20 -15.07 17.64
N ASP A 259 -10.14 -15.39 16.75
CA ASP A 259 -10.32 -14.62 15.51
C ASP A 259 -10.62 -13.13 15.80
N PRO A 260 -9.82 -12.19 15.28
CA PRO A 260 -9.97 -10.77 15.53
C PRO A 260 -11.31 -10.19 15.06
N MET A 261 -11.84 -10.66 13.93
CA MET A 261 -13.13 -10.17 13.43
C MET A 261 -14.29 -10.64 14.32
N GLY A 262 -14.29 -11.90 14.73
CA GLY A 262 -15.27 -12.42 15.67
C GLY A 262 -15.25 -11.71 17.03
N LEU A 263 -14.07 -11.29 17.50
CA LEU A 263 -13.94 -10.47 18.70
C LEU A 263 -14.51 -9.06 18.51
N ALA A 264 -14.18 -8.40 17.39
CA ALA A 264 -14.70 -7.08 17.07
C ALA A 264 -16.23 -7.08 16.96
N ALA A 265 -16.80 -8.08 16.26
CA ALA A 265 -18.24 -8.28 16.13
C ALA A 265 -18.93 -8.50 17.49
N ALA A 266 -18.34 -9.33 18.36
CA ALA A 266 -18.91 -9.59 19.69
C ALA A 266 -18.85 -8.36 20.60
N ALA A 267 -17.75 -7.59 20.58
CA ALA A 267 -17.64 -6.36 21.36
C ALA A 267 -18.62 -5.29 20.88
N LEU A 268 -18.83 -5.19 19.56
CA LEU A 268 -19.82 -4.31 18.96
C LEU A 268 -21.24 -4.69 19.40
N TYR A 269 -21.58 -5.98 19.40
CA TYR A 269 -22.87 -6.46 19.87
C TYR A 269 -23.13 -6.16 21.35
N ILE A 270 -22.11 -6.32 22.21
CA ILE A 270 -22.20 -5.93 23.63
C ILE A 270 -22.49 -4.44 23.77
N ALA A 271 -21.78 -3.61 23.01
CA ALA A 271 -22.00 -2.18 23.03
C ALA A 271 -23.40 -1.79 22.55
N CYS A 272 -23.95 -2.49 21.53
CA CYS A 272 -25.32 -2.28 21.08
C CYS A 272 -26.34 -2.57 22.19
N LEU A 273 -26.15 -3.65 22.94
CA LEU A 273 -27.02 -4.00 24.07
C LEU A 273 -26.97 -2.92 25.17
N GLN A 274 -25.79 -2.39 25.49
CA GLN A 274 -25.64 -1.34 26.51
C GLN A 274 -26.27 0.00 26.11
N ASN A 275 -26.24 0.34 24.82
CA ASN A 275 -26.81 1.58 24.30
C ASN A 275 -28.25 1.43 23.76
N ASN A 276 -28.91 0.30 24.00
CA ASN A 276 -30.26 0.00 23.50
C ASN A 276 -30.40 0.12 21.96
N GLU A 277 -29.34 -0.16 21.20
CA GLU A 277 -29.41 -0.29 19.75
C GLU A 277 -29.86 -1.70 19.35
N LYS A 278 -31.07 -1.79 18.77
CA LYS A 278 -31.64 -3.07 18.33
C LYS A 278 -30.96 -3.59 17.06
N LYS A 279 -29.87 -4.34 17.23
CA LYS A 279 -29.20 -5.10 16.16
C LYS A 279 -29.15 -6.56 16.51
N THR A 280 -29.49 -7.43 15.55
CA THR A 280 -29.46 -8.88 15.81
C THR A 280 -28.02 -9.42 15.68
N GLN A 281 -27.76 -10.56 16.31
CA GLN A 281 -26.47 -11.26 16.15
C GLN A 281 -26.21 -11.64 14.68
N LYS A 282 -27.28 -11.92 13.93
CA LYS A 282 -27.23 -12.24 12.50
C LYS A 282 -26.74 -11.04 11.67
N ASP A 283 -27.29 -9.85 11.90
CA ASP A 283 -26.93 -8.63 11.17
C ASP A 283 -25.45 -8.29 11.35
N ILE A 284 -24.95 -8.38 12.59
CA ILE A 284 -23.55 -8.11 12.91
C ILE A 284 -22.63 -9.20 12.35
N ALA A 285 -23.05 -10.47 12.40
CA ALA A 285 -22.29 -11.58 11.84
C ALA A 285 -22.13 -11.45 10.31
N GLU A 286 -23.19 -11.05 9.61
CA GLU A 286 -23.17 -10.81 8.17
C GLU A 286 -22.23 -9.67 7.80
N ALA A 287 -22.33 -8.53 8.50
CA ALA A 287 -21.46 -7.37 8.29
C ALA A 287 -19.98 -7.67 8.53
N ALA A 288 -19.68 -8.48 9.55
CA ALA A 288 -18.33 -8.95 9.87
C ALA A 288 -17.86 -10.12 8.98
N GLY A 289 -18.76 -10.77 8.23
CA GLY A 289 -18.43 -11.93 7.41
C GLY A 289 -18.05 -13.18 8.22
N VAL A 290 -18.59 -13.30 9.44
CA VAL A 290 -18.42 -14.47 10.33
C VAL A 290 -19.75 -15.19 10.53
N THR A 291 -19.73 -16.39 11.12
CA THR A 291 -20.96 -17.10 11.47
C THR A 291 -21.57 -16.55 12.75
N GLU A 292 -22.89 -16.59 12.86
CA GLU A 292 -23.65 -16.17 14.06
C GLU A 292 -23.16 -16.92 15.32
N VAL A 293 -22.88 -18.21 15.19
CA VAL A 293 -22.33 -19.05 16.27
C VAL A 293 -20.99 -18.52 16.77
N THR A 294 -20.15 -17.98 15.87
CA THR A 294 -18.87 -17.36 16.26
C THR A 294 -19.10 -16.13 17.12
N VAL A 295 -20.02 -15.24 16.72
CA VAL A 295 -20.37 -14.04 17.50
C VAL A 295 -20.91 -14.44 18.86
N ARG A 296 -21.83 -15.41 18.93
CA ARG A 296 -22.43 -15.92 20.17
C ARG A 296 -21.40 -16.50 21.14
N ASN A 297 -20.48 -17.32 20.64
CA ASN A 297 -19.43 -17.93 21.47
C ASN A 297 -18.46 -16.87 21.99
N ARG A 298 -18.10 -15.88 21.17
CA ARG A 298 -17.21 -14.77 21.57
C ARG A 298 -17.90 -13.82 22.55
N TYR A 299 -19.18 -13.53 22.36
CA TYR A 299 -20.02 -12.80 23.30
C TYR A 299 -20.02 -13.44 24.68
N LYS A 300 -20.36 -14.73 24.79
CA LYS A 300 -20.36 -15.47 26.07
C LYS A 300 -19.00 -15.40 26.76
N THR A 301 -17.92 -15.52 25.97
CA THR A 301 -16.57 -15.47 26.51
C THR A 301 -16.20 -14.09 27.03
N LEU A 302 -16.51 -13.02 26.27
CA LEU A 302 -16.28 -11.64 26.68
C LEU A 302 -17.12 -11.27 27.91
N LYS A 303 -18.40 -11.64 27.95
CA LYS A 303 -19.29 -11.44 29.10
C LYS A 303 -18.68 -12.05 30.38
N LYS A 304 -18.26 -13.32 30.32
CA LYS A 304 -17.64 -14.02 31.45
C LYS A 304 -16.30 -13.39 31.89
N GLN A 305 -15.45 -13.00 30.95
CA GLN A 305 -14.11 -12.47 31.26
C GLN A 305 -14.13 -11.01 31.73
N LEU A 306 -15.11 -10.23 31.27
CA LEU A 306 -15.25 -8.83 31.65
C LEU A 306 -16.15 -8.65 32.88
N GLY A 307 -16.99 -9.62 33.22
CA GLY A 307 -17.93 -9.52 34.34
C GLY A 307 -19.06 -8.54 34.06
N LEU A 308 -19.46 -8.41 32.80
CA LEU A 308 -20.49 -7.45 32.39
C LEU A 308 -21.88 -7.98 32.73
N GLU A 309 -22.60 -7.28 33.59
CA GLU A 309 -24.04 -7.41 33.76
C GLU A 309 -24.71 -6.69 32.58
N LEU A 310 -25.25 -7.48 31.67
CA LEU A 310 -26.00 -6.97 30.51
C LEU A 310 -27.46 -7.35 30.73
N PRO A 311 -28.40 -6.46 30.38
CA PRO A 311 -29.82 -6.79 30.39
C PRO A 311 -30.06 -7.99 29.46
N ASP A 312 -30.90 -8.93 29.93
CA ASP A 312 -31.27 -10.13 29.18
C ASP A 312 -32.05 -9.81 27.90
#